data_AF-A0A8T5TGS6-F1
#
_entry.id   AF-A0A8T5TGS6-F1
#
_cell.length_a   1.000
_cell.length_b   1.000
_cell.length_c   1.000
_cell.angle_alpha   90.00
_cell.angle_beta   90.00
_cell.angle_gamma   90.00
#
_symmetry.space_group_name_H-M   'P 1'
#
loop_
_entity.id
_entity.type
_entity.pdbx_description
1 polymer ?
#
loop_
_entity_poly.entity_id
_entity_poly.type
_entity_poly.pdbx_seq_one_letter_code
_entity_poly.pdbx_strand_id
1 'polypeptide(L)'
;MKKINLEIIRKNYWLITLVSAIMVYVSVLVPSWSGIEESNFINAWYWGFYTWEGALEVLESELMMPGVIVGIILLIGATLILFSALYTKRKDENKPLFNLIGGIISIIAPIIFIFSMVGVYSEFWLSYFATVGLILPFIGGSLAIISWYSLKRS
;
A
#
# COMPACT_ATOMS: atom_id res chain seq x y z
N MET A 1 16.65 -24.15 9.50
CA MET A 1 16.02 -22.82 9.36
C MET A 1 16.82 -21.81 10.20
N LYS A 2 17.40 -20.76 9.58
CA LYS A 2 18.08 -19.69 10.32
C LYS A 2 17.03 -18.87 11.10
N LYS A 3 17.22 -18.64 12.40
CA LYS A 3 16.35 -17.78 13.19
C LYS A 3 16.53 -16.33 12.71
N ILE A 4 15.43 -15.65 12.39
CA ILE A 4 15.44 -14.21 12.07
C ILE A 4 15.96 -13.46 13.30
N ASN A 5 16.95 -12.59 13.10
CA ASN A 5 17.52 -11.80 14.20
C ASN A 5 16.61 -10.61 14.54
N LEU A 6 15.65 -10.85 15.44
CA LEU A 6 14.67 -9.86 15.91
C LEU A 6 15.33 -8.65 16.61
N GLU A 7 16.56 -8.79 17.13
CA GLU A 7 17.24 -7.68 17.79
C GLU A 7 17.62 -6.56 16.82
N ILE A 8 17.96 -6.91 15.57
CA ILE A 8 18.30 -5.92 14.52
C ILE A 8 17.05 -5.13 14.14
N ILE A 9 15.91 -5.81 13.99
CA ILE A 9 14.63 -5.18 13.67
C ILE A 9 14.22 -4.24 14.80
N ARG A 10 14.39 -4.67 16.06
CA ARG A 10 14.12 -3.83 17.23
C ARG A 10 14.97 -2.57 17.26
N LYS A 11 16.30 -2.69 17.10
CA LYS A 11 17.22 -1.54 17.10
C LYS A 11 16.90 -0.52 16.02
N ASN A 12 16.37 -0.98 14.88
CA ASN A 12 16.02 -0.14 13.74
C ASN A 12 14.51 0.06 13.57
N TYR A 13 13.71 -0.19 14.61
CA TYR A 13 12.25 -0.22 14.51
C TYR A 13 11.68 1.05 13.89
N TRP A 14 12.10 2.22 14.37
CA TRP A 14 11.59 3.51 13.89
C TRP A 14 11.91 3.72 12.40
N LEU A 15 13.08 3.26 11.95
CA LEU A 15 13.52 3.40 10.57
C LEU A 15 12.74 2.45 9.66
N ILE A 16 12.58 1.18 10.05
CA ILE A 16 11.78 0.19 9.32
C ILE A 16 10.34 0.67 9.19
N THR A 17 9.77 1.18 10.28
CA THR A 17 8.41 1.73 10.31
C THR A 17 8.30 2.97 9.41
N LEU A 18 9.29 3.86 9.43
CA LEU A 18 9.33 5.04 8.54
C LEU A 18 9.39 4.64 7.06
N VAL A 19 10.27 3.70 6.69
CA VAL A 19 10.38 3.18 5.32
C VAL A 19 9.06 2.53 4.91
N SER A 20 8.40 1.80 5.82
CA SER A 20 7.08 1.20 5.58
C SER A 20 6.04 2.25 5.22
N ALA A 21 5.97 3.36 5.98
CA ALA A 21 5.05 4.45 5.69
C ALA A 21 5.37 5.13 4.33
N ILE A 22 6.65 5.37 4.04
CA ILE A 22 7.07 5.98 2.77
C ILE A 22 6.68 5.11 1.58
N MET A 23 6.90 3.79 1.66
CA MET A 23 6.47 2.86 0.61
C MET A 23 4.96 2.98 0.34
N VAL A 24 4.14 3.02 1.38
CA VAL A 24 2.69 3.17 1.23
C VAL A 24 2.34 4.55 0.66
N TYR A 25 2.98 5.64 1.07
CA TYR A 25 2.73 6.95 0.45
C TYR A 25 3.10 6.99 -1.04
N VAL A 26 4.29 6.49 -1.40
CA VAL A 26 4.74 6.44 -2.80
C VAL A 26 3.79 5.61 -3.64
N SER A 27 3.25 4.52 -3.07
CA SER A 27 2.31 3.65 -3.78
C SER A 27 1.05 4.36 -4.28
N VAL A 28 0.60 5.38 -3.54
CA VAL A 28 -0.61 6.15 -3.90
C VAL A 28 -0.32 7.11 -5.06
N LEU A 29 0.95 7.50 -5.29
CA LEU A 29 1.34 8.48 -6.30
C LEU A 29 1.70 7.87 -7.67
N VAL A 30 1.92 6.56 -7.72
CA VAL A 30 2.30 5.84 -8.93
C VAL A 30 1.12 5.00 -9.44
N PRO A 31 1.13 4.52 -10.70
CA PRO A 31 0.11 3.59 -11.18
C PRO A 31 -0.03 2.42 -10.21
N SER A 32 -1.27 1.96 -9.99
CA SER A 32 -1.59 0.78 -9.18
C SER A 32 -1.68 -0.47 -10.06
N TRP A 33 -2.24 -0.36 -11.25
CA TRP A 33 -2.24 -1.47 -12.21
C TRP A 33 -2.02 -0.98 -13.63
N SER A 34 -1.67 -1.92 -14.49
CA SER A 34 -1.63 -1.70 -15.92
C SER A 34 -2.20 -2.88 -16.68
N GLY A 35 -2.77 -2.63 -17.86
CA GLY A 35 -3.32 -3.67 -18.71
C GLY A 35 -3.23 -3.37 -20.19
N ILE A 36 -3.63 -4.34 -21.00
CA ILE A 36 -3.74 -4.22 -22.45
C ILE A 36 -5.22 -4.31 -22.82
N GLU A 37 -5.73 -3.28 -23.48
CA GLU A 37 -7.08 -3.23 -24.06
C GLU A 37 -6.94 -2.86 -25.53
N GLU A 38 -7.52 -3.66 -26.43
CA GLU A 38 -7.49 -3.43 -27.89
C GLU A 38 -6.10 -3.05 -28.48
N SER A 39 -5.03 -3.67 -27.96
CA SER A 39 -3.61 -3.44 -28.34
C SER A 39 -2.93 -2.22 -27.70
N ASN A 40 -3.62 -1.48 -26.83
CA ASN A 40 -3.10 -0.30 -26.14
C ASN A 40 -2.83 -0.56 -24.66
N PHE A 41 -1.79 0.06 -24.12
CA PHE A 41 -1.42 -0.06 -22.72
C PHE A 41 -2.12 0.99 -21.86
N ILE A 42 -2.80 0.54 -20.82
CA ILE A 42 -3.49 1.38 -19.85
C ILE A 42 -2.72 1.33 -18.54
N ASN A 43 -2.47 2.48 -17.92
CA ASN A 43 -2.01 2.57 -16.52
C ASN A 43 -3.09 3.26 -15.72
N ALA A 44 -3.52 2.71 -14.58
CA ALA A 44 -4.51 3.38 -13.74
C ALA A 44 -3.98 3.65 -12.33
N TRP A 45 -4.43 4.74 -11.74
CA TRP A 45 -4.08 5.19 -10.39
C TRP A 45 -5.27 5.06 -9.44
N TYR A 46 -4.98 4.99 -8.14
CA TYR A 46 -6.02 5.09 -7.11
C TYR A 46 -6.78 6.42 -7.14
N TRP A 47 -6.25 7.48 -7.75
CA TRP A 47 -6.90 8.79 -7.79
C TRP A 47 -8.04 8.89 -8.80
N GLY A 48 -8.38 7.82 -9.51
CA GLY A 48 -9.46 7.87 -10.50
C GLY A 48 -9.01 8.29 -11.88
N PHE A 49 -7.71 8.27 -12.15
CA PHE A 49 -7.16 8.60 -13.47
C PHE A 49 -6.52 7.36 -14.09
N TYR A 50 -6.51 7.32 -15.41
CA TYR A 50 -5.68 6.40 -16.17
C TYR A 50 -5.01 7.13 -17.34
N THR A 51 -3.99 6.49 -17.91
CA THR A 51 -3.41 6.95 -19.16
C THR A 51 -3.71 5.97 -20.28
N TRP A 52 -4.21 6.47 -21.40
CA TRP A 52 -4.41 5.73 -22.64
C TRP A 52 -3.78 6.51 -23.80
N GLU A 53 -2.93 5.85 -24.60
CA GLU A 53 -2.19 6.48 -25.71
C GLU A 53 -1.39 7.74 -25.33
N GLY A 54 -1.02 7.87 -24.05
CA GLY A 54 -0.29 9.02 -23.50
C GLY A 54 -1.17 10.20 -23.08
N ALA A 55 -2.49 10.13 -23.28
CA ALA A 55 -3.45 11.06 -22.72
C ALA A 55 -3.82 10.67 -21.28
N LEU A 56 -4.01 11.67 -20.40
CA LEU A 56 -4.53 11.47 -19.05
C LEU A 56 -6.06 11.58 -19.09
N GLU A 57 -6.74 10.51 -18.71
CA GLU A 57 -8.19 10.39 -18.74
C GLU A 57 -8.74 10.02 -17.35
N VAL A 58 -10.04 10.24 -17.17
CA VAL A 58 -10.75 9.94 -15.91
C VAL A 58 -11.37 8.55 -16.04
N LEU A 59 -11.12 7.68 -15.06
CA LEU A 59 -11.75 6.37 -14.98
C LEU A 59 -13.27 6.48 -14.94
N GLU A 60 -13.95 5.45 -15.45
CA GLU A 60 -15.39 5.30 -15.27
C GLU A 60 -15.79 5.41 -13.79
N SER A 61 -16.98 5.94 -13.53
CA SER A 61 -17.43 6.31 -12.17
C SER A 61 -17.40 5.13 -11.20
N GLU A 62 -17.70 3.95 -11.73
CA GLU A 62 -17.73 2.64 -11.11
C GLU A 62 -16.36 2.20 -10.58
N LEU A 63 -15.28 2.70 -11.18
CA LEU A 63 -13.89 2.39 -10.82
C LEU A 63 -13.19 3.55 -10.12
N MET A 64 -13.53 4.78 -10.50
CA MET A 64 -13.01 6.00 -9.90
C MET A 64 -13.31 6.03 -8.41
N MET A 65 -14.56 5.78 -8.01
CA MET A 65 -14.96 5.93 -6.61
C MET A 65 -14.29 4.88 -5.70
N PRO A 66 -14.28 3.57 -6.02
CA PRO A 66 -13.50 2.60 -5.26
C PRO A 66 -12.01 2.91 -5.21
N GLY A 67 -11.42 3.37 -6.33
CA GLY A 67 -10.03 3.80 -6.38
C GLY A 67 -9.74 4.90 -5.37
N VAL A 68 -10.51 5.99 -5.39
CA VAL A 68 -10.31 7.15 -4.52
C VAL A 68 -10.48 6.76 -3.05
N ILE A 69 -11.49 5.94 -2.74
CA ILE A 69 -11.71 5.41 -1.38
C ILE A 69 -10.48 4.61 -0.93
N VAL A 70 -9.96 3.72 -1.77
CA VAL A 70 -8.76 2.92 -1.46
C VAL A 70 -7.54 3.83 -1.28
N GLY A 71 -7.36 4.83 -2.13
CA GLY A 71 -6.29 5.83 -2.00
C GLY A 71 -6.33 6.56 -0.65
N ILE A 72 -7.51 7.02 -0.23
CA ILE A 72 -7.72 7.67 1.08
C ILE A 72 -7.40 6.70 2.22
N ILE A 73 -7.89 5.46 2.16
CA ILE A 73 -7.64 4.43 3.16
C ILE A 73 -6.13 4.13 3.28
N LEU A 74 -5.42 4.02 2.15
CA LEU A 74 -3.96 3.85 2.13
C LEU A 74 -3.23 5.03 2.77
N LEU A 75 -3.66 6.27 2.50
CA LEU A 75 -3.08 7.46 3.14
C LEU A 75 -3.30 7.47 4.65
N ILE A 76 -4.48 7.06 5.12
CA ILE A 76 -4.76 6.90 6.56
C ILE A 76 -3.82 5.83 7.15
N GLY A 77 -3.71 4.67 6.50
CA GLY A 77 -2.81 3.59 6.92
C GLY A 77 -1.35 4.05 7.01
N ALA A 78 -0.84 4.71 5.98
CA ALA A 78 0.50 5.29 5.94
C ALA A 78 0.72 6.31 7.06
N THR A 79 -0.27 7.16 7.32
CA THR A 79 -0.21 8.18 8.38
C THR A 79 -0.13 7.56 9.77
N LEU A 80 -0.88 6.48 10.02
CA LEU A 80 -0.82 5.74 11.30
C LEU A 80 0.57 5.11 11.50
N ILE A 81 1.13 4.49 10.46
CA ILE A 81 2.50 3.92 10.49
C ILE A 81 3.51 5.05 10.76
N LEU A 82 3.40 6.17 10.06
CA LEU A 82 4.28 7.32 10.21
C LEU A 82 4.23 7.89 11.64
N PHE A 83 3.04 8.06 12.21
CA PHE A 83 2.89 8.51 13.59
C PHE A 83 3.54 7.54 14.59
N SER A 84 3.44 6.23 14.35
CA SER A 84 4.13 5.23 15.16
C SER A 84 5.65 5.41 15.09
N ALA A 85 6.22 5.56 13.89
CA ALA A 85 7.65 5.79 13.69
C ALA A 85 8.15 7.06 14.41
N LEU A 86 7.45 8.18 14.22
CA LEU A 86 7.83 9.47 14.78
C LEU A 86 7.70 9.50 16.31
N TYR A 87 6.67 8.85 16.85
CA TYR A 87 6.46 8.78 18.30
C TYR A 87 7.54 7.93 18.97
N THR A 88 7.85 6.75 18.43
CA THR A 88 8.93 5.90 18.94
C THR A 88 10.28 6.62 18.90
N LYS A 89 10.59 7.34 17.80
CA LYS A 89 11.84 8.10 17.71
C LYS A 89 11.97 9.20 18.78
N ARG A 90 10.85 9.83 19.20
CA ARG A 90 10.87 10.99 20.10
C ARG A 90 10.81 10.64 21.57
N LYS A 91 10.01 9.63 21.95
CA LYS A 91 9.72 9.36 23.36
C LYS A 91 10.35 8.07 23.89
N ASP A 92 11.02 7.29 23.01
CA ASP A 92 11.44 5.91 23.30
C ASP A 92 10.28 5.00 23.77
N GLU A 93 9.04 5.49 23.62
CA GLU A 93 7.79 4.83 23.93
C GLU A 93 7.20 4.29 22.64
N ASN A 94 6.91 3.00 22.61
CA ASN A 94 6.35 2.38 21.43
C ASN A 94 4.84 2.62 21.36
N LYS A 95 4.34 3.04 20.19
CA LYS A 95 2.91 2.95 19.84
C LYS A 95 2.67 1.81 18.85
N PRO A 96 2.86 0.55 19.29
CA PRO A 96 2.87 -0.61 18.42
C PRO A 96 1.53 -0.80 17.70
N LEU A 97 0.41 -0.44 18.35
CA LEU A 97 -0.93 -0.65 17.81
C LEU A 97 -1.20 0.13 16.51
N PHE A 98 -0.74 1.38 16.38
CA PHE A 98 -0.92 2.16 15.15
C PHE A 98 -0.15 1.56 13.98
N ASN A 99 1.02 0.98 14.25
CA ASN A 99 1.81 0.29 13.24
C ASN A 99 1.10 -0.97 12.74
N LEU A 100 0.52 -1.76 13.66
CA LEU A 100 -0.27 -2.95 13.30
C LEU A 100 -1.50 -2.57 12.48
N ILE A 101 -2.30 -1.62 12.95
CA ILE A 101 -3.53 -1.19 12.29
C ILE A 101 -3.21 -0.63 10.90
N GLY A 102 -2.24 0.28 10.81
CA GLY A 102 -1.83 0.85 9.52
C GLY A 102 -1.27 -0.20 8.57
N GLY A 103 -0.53 -1.19 9.09
CA GLY A 103 -0.03 -2.31 8.30
C GLY A 103 -1.15 -3.20 7.72
N ILE A 104 -2.15 -3.54 8.53
CA ILE A 104 -3.33 -4.30 8.09
C ILE A 104 -4.10 -3.52 7.03
N ILE A 105 -4.35 -2.23 7.27
CA ILE A 105 -5.03 -1.34 6.31
C ILE A 105 -4.28 -1.33 4.97
N SER A 106 -2.95 -1.21 5.01
CA SER A 106 -2.12 -1.15 3.81
C SER A 106 -2.16 -2.44 2.97
N ILE A 107 -2.44 -3.59 3.59
CA ILE A 107 -2.60 -4.87 2.89
C ILE A 107 -4.02 -5.05 2.36
N ILE A 108 -5.04 -4.67 3.14
CA ILE A 108 -6.44 -4.93 2.77
C ILE A 108 -6.93 -3.97 1.69
N ALA A 109 -6.53 -2.69 1.74
CA ALA A 109 -7.07 -1.69 0.81
C ALA A 109 -6.78 -2.00 -0.69
N PRO A 110 -5.55 -2.41 -1.09
CA PRO A 110 -5.29 -2.83 -2.47
C PRO A 110 -6.09 -4.08 -2.87
N ILE A 111 -6.35 -5.00 -1.94
CA ILE A 111 -7.17 -6.18 -2.21
C ILE A 111 -8.59 -5.77 -2.58
N ILE A 112 -9.19 -4.82 -1.83
CA ILE A 112 -10.51 -4.28 -2.14
C ILE A 112 -10.53 -3.69 -3.55
N PHE A 113 -9.51 -2.91 -3.92
CA PHE A 113 -9.40 -2.33 -5.26
C PHE A 113 -9.35 -3.38 -6.38
N ILE A 114 -8.57 -4.46 -6.19
CA ILE A 114 -8.49 -5.58 -7.13
C ILE A 114 -9.88 -6.20 -7.33
N PHE A 115 -10.62 -6.46 -6.24
CA PHE A 115 -11.97 -7.03 -6.33
C PHE A 115 -12.96 -6.09 -7.02
N SER A 116 -12.85 -4.78 -6.81
CA SER A 116 -13.68 -3.80 -7.54
C SER A 116 -13.40 -3.83 -9.04
N MET A 117 -12.13 -3.96 -9.45
CA MET A 117 -11.75 -4.05 -10.87
C MET A 117 -12.26 -5.32 -11.54
N VAL A 118 -12.17 -6.47 -10.86
CA VAL A 118 -12.69 -7.76 -11.36
C VAL A 118 -14.21 -7.73 -11.56
N GLY A 119 -14.93 -6.91 -10.78
CA GLY A 119 -16.37 -6.73 -10.93
C GLY A 119 -16.78 -5.95 -12.18
N VAL A 120 -15.89 -5.15 -12.76
CA VAL A 120 -16.16 -4.29 -13.94
C VAL A 120 -15.53 -4.87 -15.20
N TYR A 121 -14.26 -5.30 -15.14
CA TYR A 121 -13.55 -5.89 -16.27
C TYR A 121 -13.54 -7.42 -16.16
N SER A 122 -14.41 -8.09 -16.92
CA SER A 122 -14.49 -9.57 -16.94
C SER A 122 -13.19 -10.25 -17.36
N GLU A 123 -12.38 -9.58 -18.18
CA GLU A 123 -11.07 -10.07 -18.66
C GLU A 123 -9.89 -9.51 -17.87
N PHE A 124 -10.13 -8.84 -16.74
CA PHE A 124 -9.10 -8.19 -15.92
C PHE A 124 -7.85 -9.06 -15.74
N TRP A 125 -8.02 -10.32 -15.33
CA TRP A 125 -6.90 -11.22 -15.04
C TRP A 125 -6.06 -11.62 -16.25
N LEU A 126 -6.59 -11.51 -17.47
CA LEU A 126 -5.88 -11.88 -18.70
C LEU A 126 -4.90 -10.79 -19.14
N SER A 127 -5.20 -9.53 -18.82
CA SER A 127 -4.40 -8.38 -19.22
C SER A 127 -3.71 -7.67 -18.05
N TYR A 128 -4.02 -8.05 -16.80
CA TYR A 128 -3.53 -7.39 -15.59
C TYR A 128 -2.04 -7.60 -15.31
N PHE A 129 -1.34 -6.49 -15.07
CA PHE A 129 -0.01 -6.44 -14.50
C PHE A 129 -0.01 -5.60 -13.21
N ALA A 130 0.43 -6.21 -12.11
CA ALA A 130 0.64 -5.52 -10.84
C ALA A 130 1.82 -4.55 -10.96
N THR A 131 1.59 -3.27 -10.72
CA THR A 131 2.64 -2.26 -10.76
C THR A 131 3.10 -1.88 -9.36
N VAL A 132 4.08 -0.98 -9.28
CA VAL A 132 4.68 -0.52 -8.02
C VAL A 132 3.61 0.02 -7.05
N GLY A 133 2.57 0.71 -7.55
CA GLY A 133 1.53 1.28 -6.70
C GLY A 133 0.67 0.24 -6.00
N LEU A 134 0.58 -0.98 -6.54
CA LEU A 134 -0.16 -2.05 -5.91
C LEU A 134 0.73 -2.98 -5.09
N ILE A 135 2.02 -3.12 -5.43
CA ILE A 135 2.96 -3.98 -4.68
C ILE A 135 3.48 -3.32 -3.40
N LEU A 136 3.81 -2.03 -3.44
CA LEU A 136 4.40 -1.32 -2.30
C LEU A 136 3.53 -1.32 -1.03
N PRO A 137 2.20 -1.21 -1.08
CA PRO A 137 1.34 -1.33 0.10
C PRO A 137 1.49 -2.68 0.81
N PHE A 138 1.62 -3.79 0.07
CA PHE A 138 1.83 -5.12 0.65
C PHE A 138 3.18 -5.22 1.36
N ILE A 139 4.24 -4.70 0.72
CA ILE A 139 5.59 -4.72 1.31
C ILE A 139 5.61 -3.82 2.56
N GLY A 140 5.16 -2.57 2.44
CA GLY A 140 5.11 -1.61 3.54
C GLY A 140 4.23 -2.11 4.70
N GLY A 141 3.05 -2.66 4.39
CA GLY A 141 2.15 -3.22 5.39
C GLY A 141 2.75 -4.44 6.11
N SER A 142 3.41 -5.34 5.37
CA SER A 142 4.07 -6.50 5.95
C SER A 142 5.23 -6.09 6.87
N LEU A 143 6.05 -5.12 6.46
CA LEU A 143 7.14 -4.58 7.29
C LEU A 143 6.60 -3.89 8.56
N ALA A 144 5.48 -3.17 8.47
CA ALA A 144 4.79 -2.60 9.62
C ALA A 144 4.32 -3.69 10.61
N ILE A 145 3.76 -4.79 10.11
CA ILE A 145 3.31 -5.91 10.97
C ILE A 145 4.51 -6.65 11.59
N ILE A 146 5.57 -6.91 10.83
CA ILE A 146 6.79 -7.58 11.32
C ILE A 146 7.47 -6.73 12.39
N SER A 147 7.60 -5.43 12.15
CA SER A 147 8.19 -4.50 13.11
C SER A 147 7.35 -4.41 14.39
N TRP A 148 6.01 -4.34 14.28
CA TRP A 148 5.12 -4.47 15.44
C TRP A 148 5.35 -5.75 16.24
N TYR A 149 5.38 -6.89 15.56
CA TYR A 149 5.54 -8.20 16.19
C TYR A 149 6.87 -8.32 16.94
N SER A 150 7.94 -7.76 16.37
CA SER A 150 9.27 -7.75 16.97
C SER A 150 9.33 -7.02 18.31
N LEU A 151 8.52 -5.97 18.49
CA LEU A 151 8.42 -5.20 19.74
C LEU A 151 7.54 -5.88 20.78
N LYS A 152 6.48 -6.60 20.37
CA LYS A 152 5.56 -7.23 21.33
C LYS A 152 6.18 -8.40 22.10
N ARG A 153 7.22 -9.03 21.55
CA ARG A 153 7.88 -10.22 22.13
C ARG A 153 9.03 -9.92 23.11
N SER A 154 9.30 -8.65 23.40
CA SER A 154 10.28 -8.22 24.42
C SER A 154 9.58 -7.83 25.71
#